data_AF-A0A7S1EEH6-F1
#
_entry.id   AF-A0A7S1EEH6-F1
#
_cell.length_a   1.000
_cell.length_b   1.000
_cell.length_c   1.000
_cell.angle_alpha   90.00
_cell.angle_beta   90.00
_cell.angle_gamma   90.00
#
_symmetry.space_group_name_H-M   'P 1'
#
loop_
_entity.id
_entity.type
_entity.pdbx_description
1 polymer ?
#
loop_
_entity_poly.entity_id
_entity_poly.type
_entity_poly.pdbx_seq_one_letter_code
_entity_poly.pdbx_strand_id
1 'polypeptide(L)'
;ANEAGLAFYDRLVDGMLERGLDPWCTLYHWDLPQALQEQGGWVSRDTVGAFLDYTELVTRRLGDRVKHWITHNEPWCSCIMGYWEGVHAPGGTRLADAIQAC
;
A
#
# COMPACT_ATOMS: atom_id res chain seq x y z
N ALA A 1 -15.47 -5.62 1.07
CA ALA A 1 -14.22 -5.49 1.85
C ALA A 1 -13.98 -6.77 2.64
N ASN A 2 -12.75 -7.02 3.11
CA ASN A 2 -12.47 -8.07 4.09
C ASN A 2 -12.66 -7.50 5.50
N GLU A 3 -13.83 -7.73 6.09
CA GLU A 3 -14.20 -7.19 7.41
C GLU A 3 -13.25 -7.64 8.53
N ALA A 4 -12.75 -8.88 8.48
CA ALA A 4 -11.83 -9.39 9.50
C ALA A 4 -10.50 -8.62 9.50
N GLY A 5 -10.01 -8.24 8.31
CA GLY A 5 -8.81 -7.43 8.14
C GLY A 5 -8.98 -6.01 8.66
N LEU A 6 -10.10 -5.35 8.32
CA LEU A 6 -10.39 -4.00 8.84
C LEU A 6 -10.55 -4.00 10.36
N ALA A 7 -11.27 -4.99 10.91
CA ALA A 7 -11.47 -5.13 12.36
C ALA A 7 -10.15 -5.36 13.12
N PHE A 8 -9.13 -5.96 12.49
CA PHE A 8 -7.81 -6.04 13.09
C PHE A 8 -7.18 -4.66 13.27
N TYR A 9 -7.20 -3.82 12.23
CA TYR A 9 -6.64 -2.47 12.31
C TYR A 9 -7.44 -1.55 13.23
N ASP A 10 -8.76 -1.73 13.34
CA ASP A 10 -9.55 -1.03 14.36
C ASP A 10 -9.00 -1.29 15.76
N ARG A 11 -8.84 -2.56 16.15
CA ARG A 11 -8.32 -2.94 17.47
C ARG A 11 -6.89 -2.47 17.68
N LEU A 12 -6.07 -2.48 16.63
CA LEU A 12 -4.70 -1.99 16.70
C LEU A 12 -4.66 -0.48 16.99
N VAL A 13 -5.42 0.30 16.21
CA VAL A 13 -5.50 1.76 16.38
C VAL A 13 -6.09 2.11 17.74
N ASP A 14 -7.19 1.48 18.15
CA ASP A 14 -7.78 1.70 19.47
C ASP A 14 -6.78 1.38 20.59
N GLY A 15 -6.10 0.24 20.49
CA GLY A 15 -5.09 -0.16 21.47
C GLY A 15 -3.90 0.80 21.55
N MET A 16 -3.47 1.39 20.43
CA MET A 16 -2.43 2.43 20.41
C MET A 16 -2.90 3.70 21.13
N LEU A 17 -4.10 4.18 20.80
CA LEU A 17 -4.66 5.40 21.37
C LEU A 17 -4.95 5.28 22.88
N GLU A 18 -5.46 4.13 23.33
CA GLU A 18 -5.64 3.82 24.76
C GLU A 18 -4.34 3.92 25.55
N ARG A 19 -3.19 3.72 24.89
CA ARG A 19 -1.85 3.79 25.47
C ARG A 19 -1.17 5.15 25.27
N GLY A 20 -1.88 6.13 24.72
CA GLY A 20 -1.36 7.46 24.44
C GLY A 20 -0.32 7.51 23.30
N LEU A 21 -0.32 6.51 22.41
CA LEU A 21 0.53 6.48 21.22
C LEU A 21 -0.18 7.16 20.05
N ASP A 22 0.57 7.91 19.25
CA ASP A 22 0.06 8.57 18.04
C ASP A 22 0.25 7.67 16.79
N PRO A 23 -0.83 7.19 16.13
CA PRO A 23 -0.72 6.30 14.99
C PRO A 23 -0.31 7.02 13.70
N TRP A 24 0.75 6.52 13.06
CA TRP A 24 1.21 6.91 11.73
C TRP A 24 1.00 5.75 10.77
N CYS A 25 0.02 5.87 9.88
CA CYS A 25 -0.38 4.78 8.99
C CYS A 25 0.23 4.95 7.60
N THR A 26 1.02 3.98 7.17
CA THR A 26 1.48 3.83 5.79
C THR A 26 0.51 2.96 5.01
N LEU A 27 -0.05 3.49 3.92
CA LEU A 27 -1.05 2.79 3.11
C LEU A 27 -0.44 1.69 2.23
N TYR A 28 0.73 1.95 1.65
CA TYR A 28 1.43 0.98 0.81
C TYR A 28 2.87 0.76 1.27
N HIS A 29 3.19 -0.49 1.61
CA HIS A 29 4.52 -0.90 2.03
C HIS A 29 4.99 -2.16 1.28
N TRP A 30 4.88 -2.09 -0.05
CA TRP A 30 5.44 -3.05 -1.03
C TRP A 30 4.73 -4.39 -1.14
N ASP A 31 3.60 -4.54 -0.46
CA ASP A 31 2.78 -5.74 -0.36
C ASP A 31 1.60 -5.73 -1.35
N LEU A 32 1.87 -5.41 -2.62
CA LEU A 32 0.85 -5.41 -3.67
C LEU A 32 0.16 -6.79 -3.75
N PRO A 33 -1.18 -6.86 -3.72
CA PRO A 33 -1.90 -8.11 -3.90
C PRO A 33 -1.50 -8.82 -5.21
N GLN A 34 -1.21 -10.12 -5.11
CA GLN A 34 -0.81 -10.95 -6.26
C GLN A 34 -1.81 -10.87 -7.42
N ALA A 35 -3.12 -10.80 -7.13
CA ALA A 35 -4.16 -10.68 -8.14
C ALA A 35 -4.05 -9.40 -9.00
N LEU A 36 -3.51 -8.31 -8.44
CA LEU A 36 -3.21 -7.08 -9.19
C LEU A 36 -1.89 -7.23 -9.96
N GLN A 37 -0.89 -7.90 -9.41
CA GLN A 37 0.36 -8.19 -10.11
C GLN A 37 0.12 -9.03 -11.37
N GLU A 38 -0.77 -10.01 -11.31
CA GLU A 38 -1.20 -10.84 -12.45
C GLU A 38 -1.92 -10.03 -13.54
N GLN A 39 -2.47 -8.85 -13.19
CA GLN A 39 -3.10 -7.90 -14.11
C GLN A 39 -2.13 -6.80 -14.58
N GLY A 40 -0.83 -6.96 -14.33
CA GLY A 40 0.23 -6.04 -14.76
C GLY A 40 0.83 -5.20 -13.62
N GLY A 41 0.33 -5.32 -12.39
CA GLY A 41 0.86 -4.63 -11.23
C GLY A 41 0.93 -3.12 -11.41
N TRP A 42 1.98 -2.49 -10.90
CA TRP A 42 2.16 -1.03 -10.99
C TRP A 42 2.42 -0.52 -12.41
N VAL A 43 2.73 -1.40 -13.36
CA VAL A 43 2.82 -1.02 -14.79
C VAL A 43 1.42 -0.77 -15.37
N SER A 44 0.39 -1.42 -14.82
CA SER A 44 -1.00 -1.19 -15.21
C SER A 44 -1.59 0.03 -14.50
N ARG A 45 -2.21 0.94 -15.27
CA ARG A 45 -2.88 2.13 -14.71
C ARG A 45 -4.09 1.76 -13.86
N ASP A 46 -4.68 0.58 -14.07
CA ASP A 46 -5.82 0.10 -13.28
C ASP A 46 -5.46 -0.08 -11.79
N THR A 47 -4.18 -0.33 -11.49
CA THR A 47 -3.68 -0.42 -10.10
C THR A 47 -3.82 0.91 -9.36
N VAL A 48 -3.79 2.05 -10.05
CA VAL A 48 -4.08 3.36 -9.45
C VAL A 48 -5.53 3.41 -8.98
N GLY A 49 -6.47 2.90 -9.78
CA GLY A 49 -7.89 2.81 -9.40
C GLY A 49 -8.09 1.92 -8.18
N ALA A 50 -7.47 0.73 -8.18
CA ALA A 50 -7.52 -0.18 -7.04
C ALA A 50 -6.92 0.44 -5.75
N PHE A 51 -5.83 1.20 -5.88
CA PHE A 51 -5.22 1.89 -4.76
C PHE A 51 -6.10 3.03 -4.20
N LEU A 52 -6.83 3.74 -5.07
CA LEU A 52 -7.79 4.76 -4.66
C LEU A 52 -8.96 4.15 -3.90
N ASP A 53 -9.55 3.06 -4.39
CA ASP A 53 -10.64 2.34 -3.73
C ASP A 53 -10.21 1.82 -2.34
N TYR A 54 -9.00 1.24 -2.27
CA TYR A 54 -8.40 0.80 -1.02
C TYR A 54 -8.17 1.97 -0.04
N THR A 55 -7.62 3.09 -0.54
CA THR A 55 -7.36 4.28 0.28
C THR A 55 -8.65 4.87 0.81
N GLU A 56 -9.70 4.98 -0.02
CA GLU A 56 -11.00 5.49 0.40
C GLU A 56 -11.61 4.60 1.49
N LEU A 57 -11.57 3.28 1.31
CA LEU A 57 -12.08 2.32 2.29
C LEU A 57 -11.37 2.46 3.65
N VAL A 58 -10.04 2.47 3.66
CA VAL A 58 -9.23 2.52 4.89
C VAL A 58 -9.38 3.88 5.59
N THR A 59 -9.32 4.98 4.84
CA THR A 59 -9.42 6.32 5.41
C THR A 59 -10.83 6.62 5.93
N ARG A 60 -11.90 6.11 5.27
CA ARG A 60 -13.27 6.19 5.83
C ARG A 60 -13.41 5.40 7.13
N ARG A 61 -12.72 4.25 7.26
CA ARG A 61 -12.83 3.38 8.44
C ARG A 61 -12.06 3.91 9.65
N LEU A 62 -10.87 4.47 9.43
CA LEU A 62 -9.92 4.83 10.49
C LEU A 62 -9.65 6.34 10.62
N GLY A 63 -10.11 7.17 9.67
CA GLY A 63 -9.77 8.59 9.60
C GLY A 63 -10.35 9.46 10.72
N ASP A 64 -11.34 8.94 11.46
CA ASP A 64 -11.82 9.56 12.70
C ASP A 64 -10.74 9.56 13.80
N ARG A 65 -9.87 8.55 13.80
CA ARG A 65 -8.82 8.30 14.80
C ARG A 65 -7.40 8.58 14.29
N VAL A 66 -7.05 8.11 13.09
CA VAL A 66 -5.72 8.27 12.50
C VAL A 66 -5.60 9.63 11.79
N LYS A 67 -4.59 10.41 12.17
CA LYS A 67 -4.33 11.76 11.63
C LYS A 67 -3.10 11.86 10.76
N HIS A 68 -2.16 10.94 10.91
CA HIS A 68 -0.91 10.91 10.14
C HIS A 68 -0.94 9.79 9.11
N TRP A 69 -0.92 10.16 7.84
CA TRP A 69 -1.01 9.25 6.70
C TRP A 69 0.21 9.37 5.80
N ILE A 70 0.78 8.23 5.46
CA ILE A 70 1.85 8.08 4.47
C ILE A 70 1.27 7.27 3.33
N THR A 71 1.31 7.79 2.10
CA THR A 71 0.70 7.10 0.96
C THR A 71 1.55 5.91 0.52
N HIS A 72 2.82 6.17 0.19
CA HIS A 72 3.77 5.15 -0.27
C HIS A 72 5.04 5.24 0.56
N ASN A 73 5.50 4.10 1.08
CA ASN A 73 6.85 3.98 1.58
C ASN A 73 7.83 3.77 0.43
N GLU A 74 8.87 4.60 0.35
CA GLU A 74 10.02 4.44 -0.55
C GLU A 74 9.65 3.98 -1.98
N PRO A 75 9.01 4.84 -2.81
CA PRO A 75 8.61 4.47 -4.17
C PRO A 75 9.74 3.87 -5.01
N TRP A 76 10.97 4.33 -4.82
CA TRP A 76 12.17 3.77 -5.45
C TRP A 76 12.31 2.26 -5.23
N CYS A 77 12.10 1.78 -4.00
CA CYS A 77 12.21 0.37 -3.68
C CYS A 77 11.11 -0.45 -4.34
N SER A 78 9.88 0.07 -4.42
CA SER A 78 8.78 -0.64 -5.10
C SER A 78 8.87 -0.58 -6.63
N CYS A 79 9.41 0.50 -7.21
CA CYS A 79 9.50 0.64 -8.67
C CYS A 79 10.86 0.20 -9.23
N ILE A 80 11.95 0.85 -8.85
CA ILE A 80 13.30 0.58 -9.39
C ILE A 80 13.80 -0.80 -8.95
N MET A 81 13.80 -1.08 -7.64
CA MET A 81 14.30 -2.36 -7.14
C MET A 81 13.35 -3.53 -7.45
N GLY A 82 12.06 -3.23 -7.66
CA GLY A 82 11.02 -4.23 -7.98
C GLY A 82 10.92 -4.59 -9.45
N TYR A 83 10.98 -3.62 -10.37
CA TYR A 83 10.73 -3.82 -11.80
C TYR A 83 12.00 -3.77 -12.68
N TRP A 84 13.14 -3.30 -12.16
CA TRP A 84 14.40 -3.25 -12.92
C TRP A 84 15.58 -3.99 -12.28
N GLU A 85 15.90 -3.76 -11.00
CA GLU A 85 17.04 -4.43 -10.38
C GLU A 85 16.71 -5.88 -9.96
N GLY A 86 15.43 -6.21 -9.85
CA GLY A 86 14.93 -7.55 -9.50
C GLY A 86 15.24 -7.98 -8.06
N VAL A 87 15.65 -7.05 -7.19
CA VAL A 87 16.01 -7.31 -5.80
C VAL A 87 14.77 -7.48 -4.92
N HIS A 88 13.69 -6.75 -5.24
CA HIS A 88 12.39 -6.85 -4.57
C HIS A 88 11.33 -7.44 -5.49
N ALA A 89 10.20 -7.86 -4.92
CA ALA A 89 9.03 -8.21 -5.71
C ALA A 89 8.61 -7.04 -6.63
N PRO A 90 8.10 -7.32 -7.85
CA PRO A 90 7.86 -8.64 -8.42
C PRO A 90 9.09 -9.35 -9.01
N GLY A 91 10.29 -8.77 -8.91
CA GLY A 91 11.52 -9.37 -9.44
C GLY A 91 11.73 -9.11 -10.94
N GLY A 92 11.19 -8.00 -11.44
CA GLY A 92 11.34 -7.57 -12.83
C GLY A 92 12.75 -7.08 -13.14
N THR A 93 13.13 -7.15 -14.42
CA THR A 93 14.48 -6.82 -14.90
C THR A 93 14.51 -5.79 -16.02
N ARG A 94 13.46 -4.96 -16.13
CA ARG A 94 13.24 -4.03 -17.25
C ARG A 94 13.10 -2.59 -16.76
N LEU A 95 14.06 -1.74 -17.14
CA LEU A 95 14.05 -0.31 -16.79
C LEU A 95 12.77 0.40 -17.26
N ALA A 96 12.28 0.10 -18.47
CA ALA A 96 11.06 0.72 -18.99
C ALA A 96 9.84 0.46 -18.09
N ASP A 97 9.73 -0.75 -17.55
CA ASP A 97 8.63 -1.15 -16.67
C ASP A 97 8.77 -0.45 -15.31
N ALA A 98 9.99 -0.29 -14.80
CA ALA A 98 10.25 0.49 -13.59
C ALA A 98 9.89 1.96 -13.74
N ILE A 99 10.26 2.60 -14.86
CA ILE A 99 9.88 4.00 -15.13
C ILE A 99 8.37 4.18 -15.23
N GLN A 100 7.66 3.20 -15.78
CA GLN A 100 6.20 3.22 -15.86
C GLN A 100 5.52 3.04 -14.49
N ALA A 101 6.18 2.37 -13.55
CA ALA A 101 5.64 2.03 -12.24
C ALA A 101 5.84 3.08 -11.12
N CYS A 102 6.72 4.09 -11.30
CA CYS A 102 7.16 4.99 -10.22
C CYS A 102 6.20 6.14 -9.81
#